data_AF-A0A4R0K7R7-F1
#
_entry.id   AF-A0A4R0K7R7-F1
#
_cell.length_a   1.000
_cell.length_b   1.000
_cell.length_c   1.000
_cell.angle_alpha   90.00
_cell.angle_beta   90.00
_cell.angle_gamma   90.00
#
_symmetry.space_group_name_H-M   'P 1'
#
loop_
_entity.id
_entity.type
_entity.pdbx_description
1 polymer ?
#
loop_
_entity_poly.entity_id
_entity_poly.type
_entity_poly.pdbx_seq_one_letter_code
_entity_poly.pdbx_strand_id
1 'polypeptide(L)'
;MEHASHTPPHHTHPDHTQLTYAEPTYAPLNVDPPDVAAPSRSTPAERQARTDWLVTELRRLASTTDNPHEQANLRRSADSLIRLATASRP
;
A
#
# COMPACT_ATOMS: atom_id res chain seq x y z
N MET A 1 52.21 33.38 -16.38
CA MET A 1 53.04 32.18 -16.18
C MET A 1 52.34 31.32 -15.15
N GLU A 2 51.89 30.13 -15.60
CA GLU A 2 51.71 28.88 -14.82
C GLU A 2 50.57 28.90 -13.78
N HIS A 3 49.36 28.35 -14.02
CA HIS A 3 48.93 26.95 -14.21
C HIS A 3 49.45 25.95 -13.16
N ALA A 4 48.60 25.62 -12.16
CA ALA A 4 48.45 24.27 -11.54
C ALA A 4 47.32 24.32 -10.47
N SER A 5 46.13 23.78 -10.75
CA SER A 5 45.69 22.42 -10.38
C SER A 5 45.28 22.24 -8.92
N HIS A 6 43.98 22.35 -8.62
CA HIS A 6 43.32 21.33 -7.78
C HIS A 6 41.79 21.29 -8.00
N THR A 7 41.37 20.07 -8.28
CA THR A 7 40.09 19.52 -8.70
C THR A 7 38.94 19.82 -7.73
N PRO A 8 37.69 20.01 -8.20
CA PRO A 8 36.52 20.08 -7.33
C PRO A 8 36.30 18.74 -6.60
N PRO A 9 35.81 18.73 -5.35
CA PRO A 9 35.34 17.49 -4.74
C PRO A 9 34.13 16.98 -5.54
N HIS A 10 34.33 15.87 -6.25
CA HIS A 10 33.27 15.01 -6.75
C HIS A 10 32.39 14.62 -5.55
N HIS A 11 31.27 15.32 -5.36
CA HIS A 11 30.19 14.79 -4.56
C HIS A 11 29.51 13.74 -5.42
N THR A 12 29.91 12.50 -5.21
CA THR A 12 29.28 11.30 -5.74
C THR A 12 27.79 11.38 -5.48
N HIS A 13 27.00 11.63 -6.53
CA HIS A 13 25.57 11.35 -6.51
C HIS A 13 25.42 9.88 -6.07
N PRO A 14 24.60 9.56 -5.06
CA PRO A 14 24.13 8.19 -4.94
C PRO A 14 23.43 7.86 -6.27
N ASP A 15 23.99 6.87 -6.95
CA ASP A 15 23.42 6.22 -8.11
C ASP A 15 21.94 6.01 -7.84
N HIS A 16 21.10 6.74 -8.56
CA HIS A 16 19.70 6.43 -8.65
C HIS A 16 19.65 5.04 -9.27
N THR A 17 19.56 4.01 -8.43
CA THR A 17 19.25 2.65 -8.87
C THR A 17 17.91 2.74 -9.57
N GLN A 18 18.01 2.94 -10.88
CA GLN A 18 16.97 2.78 -11.84
C GLN A 18 16.25 1.49 -11.50
N LEU A 19 14.94 1.60 -11.36
CA LEU A 19 14.02 0.51 -11.28
C LEU A 19 14.23 -0.41 -12.48
N THR A 20 15.08 -1.43 -12.34
CA THR A 20 14.91 -2.66 -13.10
C THR A 20 13.73 -3.37 -12.48
N TYR A 21 12.53 -2.96 -12.91
CA TYR A 21 11.44 -3.92 -13.00
C TYR A 21 11.96 -4.99 -13.95
N ALA A 22 12.40 -6.13 -13.42
CA ALA A 22 12.45 -7.33 -14.22
C ALA A 22 11.01 -7.53 -14.71
N GLU A 23 10.77 -7.33 -16.01
CA GLU A 23 9.51 -7.77 -16.61
C GLU A 23 9.36 -9.24 -16.26
N PRO A 24 8.32 -9.65 -15.50
CA PRO A 24 8.02 -11.05 -15.43
C PRO A 24 7.61 -11.44 -16.84
N THR A 25 8.47 -12.20 -17.52
CA THR A 25 8.14 -12.87 -18.78
C THR A 25 6.88 -13.69 -18.52
N TYR A 26 5.71 -13.12 -18.86
CA TYR A 26 4.48 -13.86 -19.02
C TYR A 26 4.67 -14.70 -20.28
N ALA A 27 5.30 -15.87 -20.13
CA ALA A 27 5.13 -16.92 -21.11
C ALA A 27 3.60 -17.11 -21.25
N PRO A 28 3.03 -17.06 -22.47
CA PRO A 28 1.63 -17.41 -22.66
C PRO A 28 1.53 -18.92 -22.47
N LEU A 29 1.49 -19.36 -21.21
CA LEU A 29 0.91 -20.65 -20.90
C LEU A 29 -0.52 -20.55 -21.43
N ASN A 30 -0.80 -21.38 -22.41
CA ASN A 30 -2.13 -21.67 -22.91
C ASN A 30 -2.91 -22.36 -21.78
N VAL A 31 -3.21 -21.59 -20.73
CA VAL A 31 -4.17 -21.94 -19.69
C VAL A 31 -5.50 -21.60 -20.32
N ASP A 32 -6.31 -22.61 -20.58
CA ASP A 32 -7.76 -22.45 -20.75
C ASP A 32 -8.21 -21.41 -19.72
N PRO A 33 -8.82 -20.28 -20.11
CA PRO A 33 -9.03 -19.19 -19.17
C PRO A 33 -9.82 -19.78 -17.99
N PRO A 34 -9.25 -19.87 -16.77
CA PRO A 34 -10.10 -20.09 -15.63
C PRO A 34 -11.01 -18.88 -15.67
N ASP A 35 -12.29 -19.14 -15.89
CA ASP A 35 -13.41 -18.24 -15.67
C ASP A 35 -12.92 -17.11 -14.76
N VAL A 36 -12.55 -15.98 -15.36
CA VAL A 36 -12.11 -14.80 -14.61
C VAL A 36 -13.39 -14.34 -13.98
N ALA A 37 -13.75 -15.01 -12.88
CA ALA A 37 -14.95 -14.79 -12.11
C ALA A 37 -15.00 -13.28 -11.94
N ALA A 38 -15.89 -12.66 -12.72
CA ALA A 38 -15.96 -11.22 -12.83
C ALA A 38 -15.89 -10.68 -11.39
N PRO A 39 -15.07 -9.65 -11.09
CA PRO A 39 -14.89 -9.20 -9.72
C PRO A 39 -16.28 -9.00 -9.16
N SER A 40 -16.70 -9.91 -8.27
CA SER A 40 -18.07 -9.95 -7.80
C SER A 40 -18.23 -8.63 -7.09
N ARG A 41 -18.93 -7.69 -7.76
CA ARG A 41 -19.03 -6.31 -7.33
C ARG A 41 -19.81 -6.38 -6.03
N SER A 42 -19.10 -6.47 -4.91
CA SER A 42 -19.73 -6.60 -3.60
C SER A 42 -20.77 -5.50 -3.50
N THR A 43 -21.98 -5.84 -3.10
CA THR A 43 -23.05 -4.84 -3.00
C THR A 43 -22.61 -3.72 -2.04
N PRO A 44 -23.15 -2.50 -2.16
CA PRO A 44 -22.85 -1.44 -1.20
C PRO A 44 -23.07 -1.88 0.25
N ALA A 45 -24.09 -2.71 0.50
CA ALA A 45 -24.38 -3.30 1.81
C ALA A 45 -23.29 -4.27 2.28
N GLU A 46 -22.79 -5.15 1.41
CA GLU A 46 -21.69 -6.07 1.74
C GLU A 46 -20.38 -5.32 2.02
N ARG A 47 -20.09 -4.27 1.25
CA ARG A 47 -18.91 -3.43 1.49
C ARG A 47 -19.01 -2.75 2.84
N GLN A 48 -20.19 -2.20 3.18
CA GLN A 48 -20.42 -1.59 4.48
C GLN A 48 -20.26 -2.60 5.62
N ALA A 49 -20.87 -3.78 5.51
CA ALA A 49 -20.76 -4.85 6.51
C ALA A 49 -19.31 -5.30 6.71
N ARG A 50 -18.53 -5.41 5.63
CA ARG A 50 -17.10 -5.73 5.68
C ARG A 50 -16.31 -4.63 6.38
N THR A 51 -16.60 -3.36 6.09
CA THR A 51 -15.96 -2.23 6.78
C THR A 51 -16.29 -2.21 8.27
N ASP A 52 -17.56 -2.40 8.64
CA ASP A 52 -17.99 -2.39 10.05
C ASP A 52 -17.31 -3.50 10.85
N TRP A 53 -17.20 -4.69 10.27
CA TRP A 53 -16.46 -5.81 10.86
C TRP A 53 -14.97 -5.45 11.05
N LEU A 54 -14.30 -4.91 10.01
CA LEU A 54 -12.88 -4.57 10.08
C LEU A 54 -12.59 -3.44 11.09
N VAL A 55 -13.45 -2.44 11.16
CA VAL A 55 -13.37 -1.36 12.15
C VAL A 55 -13.49 -1.91 13.57
N THR A 56 -14.40 -2.85 13.79
CA THR A 56 -14.58 -3.51 15.07
C THR A 56 -13.32 -4.28 15.47
N GLU A 57 -12.74 -5.04 14.54
CA GLU A 57 -11.53 -5.82 14.80
C GLU A 57 -10.32 -4.92 15.10
N LEU A 58 -10.12 -3.84 14.33
CA LEU A 58 -9.03 -2.90 14.58
C LEU A 58 -9.15 -2.22 15.96
N ARG A 59 -10.37 -1.90 16.39
CA ARG A 59 -10.62 -1.34 17.73
C ARG A 59 -10.38 -2.36 18.83
N ARG A 60 -10.75 -3.62 18.62
CA ARG A 60 -10.44 -4.73 19.53
C ARG A 60 -8.93 -4.87 19.68
N LEU A 61 -8.20 -4.99 18.57
CA LEU A 61 -6.73 -5.09 18.57
C LEU A 61 -6.09 -3.90 19.29
N ALA A 62 -6.53 -2.67 18.99
CA ALA A 62 -6.04 -1.47 19.66
C ALA A 62 -6.29 -1.47 21.19
N SER A 63 -7.27 -2.24 21.67
CA SER A 63 -7.58 -2.35 23.10
C SER A 63 -6.76 -3.45 23.79
N THR A 64 -6.23 -4.41 23.04
CA THR A 64 -5.40 -5.52 23.54
C THR A 64 -3.91 -5.31 23.35
N THR A 65 -3.51 -4.36 22.51
CA THR A 65 -2.12 -4.02 22.23
C THR A 65 -1.52 -3.15 23.35
N ASP A 66 -0.39 -3.58 23.92
CA ASP A 66 0.36 -2.84 24.94
C ASP A 66 1.22 -1.69 24.37
N ASN A 67 1.57 -1.76 23.08
CA ASN A 67 2.40 -0.75 22.42
C ASN A 67 1.56 0.51 22.11
N PRO A 68 1.88 1.68 22.70
CA PRO A 68 1.09 2.90 22.51
C PRO A 68 1.14 3.42 21.07
N HIS A 69 2.25 3.22 20.36
CA HIS A 69 2.38 3.64 18.96
C HIS A 69 1.51 2.77 18.04
N GLU A 70 1.53 1.46 18.25
CA GLU A 70 0.70 0.52 17.50
C GLU A 70 -0.80 0.74 17.79
N GLN A 71 -1.17 0.93 19.06
CA GLN A 71 -2.53 1.31 19.45
C GLN A 71 -3.00 2.57 18.69
N ALA A 72 -2.17 3.62 18.64
CA ALA A 72 -2.50 4.84 17.92
C ALA A 72 -2.67 4.60 16.40
N ASN A 73 -1.81 3.77 15.81
CA ASN A 73 -1.90 3.42 14.39
C ASN A 73 -3.16 2.61 14.09
N LEU A 74 -3.51 1.61 14.89
CA LEU A 74 -4.73 0.81 14.73
C LEU A 74 -5.99 1.67 14.82
N ARG A 75 -6.03 2.61 15.77
CA ARG A 75 -7.13 3.59 15.89
C ARG A 75 -7.24 4.47 14.65
N ARG A 76 -6.11 5.03 14.18
CA ARG A 76 -6.08 5.88 12.97
C ARG A 76 -6.52 5.10 11.72
N SER A 77 -6.14 3.82 11.60
CA SER A 77 -6.57 2.95 10.51
C SER A 77 -8.08 2.71 10.52
N ALA A 78 -8.66 2.47 11.71
CA ALA A 78 -10.11 2.34 11.85
C ALA A 78 -10.84 3.62 11.42
N ASP A 79 -10.35 4.80 11.85
CA ASP A 79 -10.93 6.08 11.46
C ASP A 79 -10.81 6.36 9.96
N SER A 80 -9.69 5.97 9.35
CA SER A 80 -9.46 6.11 7.90
C SER A 80 -10.44 5.26 7.10
N LEU A 81 -10.73 4.04 7.55
CA LEU A 81 -11.72 3.16 6.93
C LEU A 81 -13.15 3.71 7.04
N ILE A 82 -13.52 4.28 8.19
CA ILE A 82 -14.83 4.93 8.36
C ILE A 82 -14.96 6.10 7.39
N ARG A 83 -13.92 6.95 7.29
CA ARG A 83 -13.91 8.09 6.36
C ARG A 83 -14.02 7.64 4.91
N LEU A 84 -13.30 6.59 4.52
CA LEU A 84 -13.36 6.04 3.17
C LEU A 84 -14.76 5.48 2.86
N ALA A 85 -15.33 4.67 3.76
CA ALA A 85 -16.66 4.11 3.57
C ALA A 85 -17.72 5.21 3.47
N THR A 86 -17.64 6.22 4.33
CA THR A 86 -18.52 7.40 4.30
C THR A 86 -18.40 8.15 2.97
N ALA A 87 -17.17 8.38 2.48
CA ALA A 87 -16.94 9.05 1.20
C ALA A 87 -17.40 8.23 -0.01
N SER A 88 -17.49 6.90 0.12
CA SER A 88 -17.92 5.99 -0.94
C SER A 88 -19.44 5.72 -0.95
N ARG A 89 -20.19 6.33 -0.03
CA ARG A 89 -21.64 6.21 0.03
C ARG A 89 -22.26 7.02 -1.13
N PRO A 90 -23.11 6.41 -1.97
CA PRO A 90 -23.78 7.10 -3.07
C PRO A 90 -24.82 8.12 -2.58
#